data_AF-A0A836VIP0-F1
#
_entry.id   AF-A0A836VIP0-F1
#
_cell.length_a   1.000
_cell.length_b   1.000
_cell.length_c   1.000
_cell.angle_alpha   90.00
_cell.angle_beta   90.00
_cell.angle_gamma   90.00
#
_symmetry.space_group_name_H-M   'P 1'
#
loop_
_entity.id
_entity.type
_entity.pdbx_description
1 polymer ?
#
loop_
_entity_poly.entity_id
_entity_poly.type
_entity_poly.pdbx_seq_one_letter_code
_entity_poly.pdbx_strand_id
1 'polypeptide(L)'
;MAKRQRTGIYLRPEVIVRNPGYIEALQEKLGLNLVIISFAAALPDSVLAKSPFDGVPLSDACLEGLLIKHLDGGVVDPLEFDNARSCVGPAVKASAEGTAEGTAVGSAVDALRKAGVEIWMCGGCYTERRLMYCPSNPAVNDWLEAVHVHSATAYDVDGLDITHARYPMGSFPRGLFSCTCDHCRTRARELGYDMDEMIAALMSARERLRQIDGKLLSRACDLGMGFLDVAQALDLRSGVLDWYRFRADLLTENLRRFSRAVKSAAGEEMLFGADIHPASLSLFVGQDHATFHKFADFASPLAGVSATA
;
A
#
# COMPACT_ATOMS: atom_id res chain seq x y z
N MET A 1 27.35 -9.48 2.60
CA MET A 1 26.45 -10.60 2.26
C MET A 1 26.54 -10.89 0.78
N ALA A 2 26.71 -12.14 0.37
CA ALA A 2 26.65 -12.51 -1.05
C ALA A 2 25.22 -12.24 -1.58
N LYS A 3 25.09 -11.66 -2.77
CA LYS A 3 23.78 -11.45 -3.41
C LYS A 3 23.17 -12.82 -3.74
N ARG A 4 22.18 -13.26 -2.97
CA ARG A 4 21.39 -14.46 -3.28
C ARG A 4 20.37 -14.11 -4.36
N GLN A 5 20.42 -14.78 -5.50
CA GLN A 5 19.40 -14.64 -6.53
C GLN A 5 18.11 -15.31 -6.06
N ARG A 6 17.02 -14.54 -6.03
CA ARG A 6 15.69 -15.03 -5.67
C ARG A 6 14.84 -15.20 -6.92
N THR A 7 14.22 -16.36 -7.05
CA THR A 7 13.19 -16.67 -8.03
C THR A 7 11.91 -16.93 -7.24
N GLY A 8 11.01 -15.94 -7.25
CA GLY A 8 9.81 -15.91 -6.42
C GLY A 8 8.51 -15.99 -7.22
N ILE A 9 7.45 -16.52 -6.60
CA ILE A 9 6.08 -16.50 -7.13
C ILE A 9 5.07 -16.17 -6.03
N TYR A 10 4.02 -15.44 -6.38
CA TYR A 10 2.86 -15.22 -5.51
C TYR A 10 1.89 -16.37 -5.62
N LEU A 11 1.49 -16.96 -4.48
CA LEU A 11 0.51 -18.04 -4.43
C LEU A 11 -0.52 -17.79 -3.32
N ARG A 12 -1.73 -18.29 -3.52
CA ARG A 12 -2.70 -18.40 -2.43
C ARG A 12 -2.44 -19.69 -1.65
N PRO A 13 -2.61 -19.68 -0.31
CA PRO A 13 -2.40 -20.87 0.52
C PRO A 13 -3.13 -22.12 0.01
N GLU A 14 -4.36 -21.97 -0.49
CA GLU A 14 -5.19 -23.09 -0.95
C GLU A 14 -4.62 -23.74 -2.22
N VAL A 15 -3.93 -22.97 -3.08
CA VAL A 15 -3.29 -23.51 -4.30
C VAL A 15 -2.16 -24.46 -3.92
N ILE A 16 -1.40 -24.12 -2.88
CA ILE A 16 -0.30 -24.96 -2.38
C ILE A 16 -0.87 -26.25 -1.78
N VAL A 17 -1.84 -26.11 -0.86
CA VAL A 17 -2.42 -27.26 -0.13
C VAL A 17 -3.14 -28.23 -1.08
N ARG A 18 -3.84 -27.73 -2.10
CA ARG A 18 -4.62 -28.57 -3.03
C ARG A 18 -3.79 -29.25 -4.11
N ASN A 19 -2.53 -28.87 -4.31
CA ASN A 19 -1.68 -29.39 -5.38
C ASN A 19 -0.34 -29.89 -4.83
N PRO A 20 -0.30 -31.05 -4.14
CA PRO A 20 0.95 -31.66 -3.70
C PRO A 20 1.91 -31.88 -4.88
N GLY A 21 3.20 -31.58 -4.71
CA GLY A 21 4.20 -31.68 -5.78
C GLY A 21 4.33 -30.43 -6.66
N TYR A 22 3.43 -29.44 -6.52
CA TYR A 22 3.46 -28.24 -7.35
C TYR A 22 4.70 -27.38 -7.09
N ILE A 23 5.10 -27.23 -5.83
CA ILE A 23 6.27 -26.44 -5.45
C ILE A 23 7.54 -27.11 -5.96
N GLU A 24 7.67 -28.41 -5.78
CA GLU A 24 8.80 -29.22 -6.25
C GLU A 24 8.94 -29.14 -7.78
N ALA A 25 7.82 -29.21 -8.51
CA ALA A 25 7.81 -29.04 -9.95
C ALA A 25 8.27 -27.64 -10.39
N LEU A 26 7.92 -26.58 -9.65
CA LEU A 26 8.39 -25.22 -9.92
C LEU A 26 9.86 -25.03 -9.55
N GLN A 27 10.35 -25.69 -8.49
CA GLN A 27 11.77 -25.72 -8.15
C GLN A 27 12.59 -26.36 -9.28
N GLU A 28 12.15 -27.53 -9.77
CA GLU A 28 12.83 -28.25 -10.85
C GLU A 28 12.83 -27.46 -12.17
N LYS A 29 11.68 -26.88 -12.57
CA LYS A 29 11.54 -26.25 -13.88
C LYS A 29 12.01 -24.81 -13.95
N LEU A 30 11.85 -24.06 -12.85
CA LEU A 30 12.09 -22.60 -12.83
C LEU A 30 13.19 -22.19 -11.85
N GLY A 31 13.73 -23.14 -11.06
CA GLY A 31 14.67 -22.80 -9.99
C GLY A 31 14.02 -21.97 -8.89
N LEU A 32 12.72 -22.18 -8.63
CA LEU A 32 11.98 -21.49 -7.58
C LEU A 32 12.69 -21.65 -6.23
N ASN A 33 12.84 -20.56 -5.48
CA ASN A 33 13.45 -20.61 -4.16
C ASN A 33 12.81 -19.66 -3.13
N LEU A 34 11.77 -18.93 -3.54
CA LEU A 34 10.95 -18.05 -2.72
C LEU A 34 9.48 -18.25 -3.09
N VAL A 35 8.59 -18.31 -2.10
CA VAL A 35 7.15 -18.22 -2.30
C VAL A 35 6.58 -17.10 -1.45
N ILE A 36 5.80 -16.23 -2.07
CA ILE A 36 5.09 -15.15 -1.39
C ILE A 36 3.63 -15.59 -1.26
N ILE A 37 3.14 -15.75 -0.04
CA ILE A 37 1.77 -16.22 0.22
C ILE A 37 0.89 -15.11 0.78
N SER A 38 -0.35 -15.00 0.30
CA SER A 38 -1.30 -14.02 0.84
C SER A 38 -1.70 -14.37 2.28
N PHE A 39 -1.71 -13.38 3.16
CA PHE A 39 -2.27 -13.53 4.51
C PHE A 39 -3.80 -13.67 4.42
N ALA A 40 -4.32 -14.80 4.91
CA ALA A 40 -5.76 -15.11 4.90
C ALA A 40 -6.21 -15.85 6.18
N ALA A 41 -5.51 -15.63 7.30
CA ALA A 41 -5.77 -16.30 8.56
C ALA A 41 -6.71 -15.51 9.48
N ALA A 42 -7.36 -16.23 10.40
CA ALA A 42 -8.10 -15.62 11.50
C ALA A 42 -7.15 -14.86 12.42
N LEU A 43 -7.56 -13.67 12.86
CA LEU A 43 -6.79 -12.84 13.78
C LEU A 43 -7.20 -13.14 15.22
N PRO A 44 -6.26 -13.12 16.19
CA PRO A 44 -6.59 -13.28 17.60
C PRO A 44 -7.34 -12.06 18.15
N ASP A 45 -8.14 -12.25 19.20
CA ASP A 45 -8.94 -11.20 19.85
C ASP A 45 -8.14 -9.95 20.21
N SER A 46 -6.87 -10.10 20.61
CA SER A 46 -5.98 -9.00 20.96
C SER A 46 -5.65 -8.09 19.76
N VAL A 47 -5.63 -8.64 18.54
CA VAL A 47 -5.45 -7.87 17.30
C VAL A 47 -6.80 -7.34 16.84
N LEU A 48 -7.85 -8.15 16.87
CA LEU A 48 -9.22 -7.73 16.51
C LEU A 48 -9.69 -6.52 17.33
N ALA A 49 -9.35 -6.46 18.62
CA ALA A 49 -9.67 -5.33 19.50
C ALA A 49 -9.02 -4.00 19.09
N LYS A 50 -8.03 -4.01 18.19
CA LYS A 50 -7.41 -2.80 17.62
C LYS A 50 -8.06 -2.34 16.32
N SER A 51 -9.02 -3.11 15.79
CA SER A 51 -9.70 -2.72 14.56
C SER A 51 -10.39 -1.37 14.74
N PRO A 52 -10.23 -0.43 13.79
CA PRO A 52 -10.95 0.83 13.84
C PRO A 52 -12.43 0.68 13.41
N PHE A 53 -12.86 -0.52 13.02
CA PHE A 53 -14.23 -0.79 12.61
C PHE A 53 -15.14 -0.93 13.84
N ASP A 54 -16.38 -0.45 13.71
CA ASP A 54 -17.41 -0.55 14.75
C ASP A 54 -18.27 -1.82 14.66
N GLY A 55 -17.98 -2.68 13.68
CA GLY A 55 -18.65 -3.95 13.47
C GLY A 55 -18.27 -4.58 12.13
N VAL A 56 -18.79 -5.79 11.89
CA VAL A 56 -18.74 -6.46 10.59
C VAL A 56 -20.17 -6.89 10.25
N PRO A 57 -20.86 -6.18 9.33
CA PRO A 57 -20.38 -5.04 8.55
C PRO A 57 -20.23 -3.75 9.40
N LEU A 58 -19.26 -2.90 9.04
CA LEU A 58 -19.08 -1.57 9.65
C LEU A 58 -20.16 -0.58 9.22
N SER A 59 -20.45 0.42 10.06
CA SER A 59 -21.40 1.49 9.73
C SER A 59 -20.86 2.46 8.68
N ASP A 60 -21.76 3.18 7.99
CA ASP A 60 -21.39 4.21 7.02
C ASP A 60 -20.59 5.34 7.66
N ALA A 61 -20.96 5.75 8.88
CA ALA A 61 -20.26 6.79 9.61
C ALA A 61 -18.82 6.37 9.96
N CYS A 62 -18.63 5.12 10.38
CA CYS A 62 -17.31 4.55 10.62
C CYS A 62 -16.49 4.52 9.32
N LEU A 63 -17.07 3.95 8.25
CA LEU A 63 -16.40 3.84 6.95
C LEU A 63 -15.96 5.22 6.45
N GLU A 64 -16.86 6.18 6.38
CA GLU A 64 -16.56 7.53 5.92
C GLU A 64 -15.52 8.24 6.80
N GLY A 65 -15.49 7.98 8.10
CA GLY A 65 -14.50 8.54 9.03
C GLY A 65 -13.08 8.01 8.82
N LEU A 66 -12.95 6.80 8.27
CA LEU A 66 -11.65 6.16 8.05
C LEU A 66 -11.05 6.44 6.66
N LEU A 67 -11.88 6.77 5.67
CA LEU A 67 -11.42 6.97 4.29
C LEU A 67 -10.73 8.31 4.04
N ILE A 68 -9.86 8.32 3.05
CA ILE A 68 -9.29 9.57 2.52
C ILE A 68 -10.39 10.52 1.99
N LYS A 69 -10.16 11.81 2.19
CA LYS A 69 -11.03 12.90 1.73
C LYS A 69 -10.37 13.66 0.58
N HIS A 70 -11.16 14.01 -0.41
CA HIS A 70 -10.73 14.85 -1.53
C HIS A 70 -10.75 16.33 -1.15
N LEU A 71 -10.16 17.19 -1.99
CA LEU A 71 -10.13 18.66 -1.81
C LEU A 71 -11.53 19.28 -1.61
N ASP A 72 -12.58 18.63 -2.11
CA ASP A 72 -13.98 19.04 -1.95
C ASP A 72 -14.65 18.49 -0.68
N GLY A 73 -13.89 17.79 0.19
CA GLY A 73 -14.37 17.14 1.40
C GLY A 73 -15.07 15.79 1.17
N GLY A 74 -15.36 15.44 -0.08
CA GLY A 74 -16.02 14.19 -0.43
C GLY A 74 -15.09 12.97 -0.32
N VAL A 75 -15.70 11.79 -0.21
CA VAL A 75 -14.97 10.53 -0.37
C VAL A 75 -14.45 10.38 -1.80
N VAL A 76 -13.39 9.59 -1.95
CA VAL A 76 -12.64 9.48 -3.22
C VAL A 76 -13.28 8.46 -4.17
N ASP A 77 -13.77 7.32 -3.69
CA ASP A 77 -14.53 6.34 -4.48
C ASP A 77 -15.46 5.48 -3.58
N PRO A 78 -16.80 5.48 -3.79
CA PRO A 78 -17.72 4.65 -3.03
C PRO A 78 -17.88 3.21 -3.57
N LEU A 79 -17.30 2.87 -4.72
CA LEU A 79 -17.58 1.60 -5.43
C LEU A 79 -17.07 0.34 -4.72
N GLU A 80 -16.25 0.49 -3.67
CA GLU A 80 -15.67 -0.64 -2.93
C GLU A 80 -16.17 -0.72 -1.47
N PHE A 81 -17.25 0.00 -1.14
CA PHE A 81 -17.79 -0.01 0.23
C PHE A 81 -18.24 -1.40 0.68
N ASP A 82 -18.80 -2.20 -0.23
CA ASP A 82 -19.22 -3.56 0.09
C ASP A 82 -18.02 -4.49 0.36
N ASN A 83 -16.89 -4.28 -0.33
CA ASN A 83 -15.65 -5.00 -0.02
C ASN A 83 -15.14 -4.61 1.38
N ALA A 84 -15.11 -3.31 1.70
CA ALA A 84 -14.73 -2.84 3.03
C ALA A 84 -15.66 -3.40 4.13
N ARG A 85 -16.97 -3.50 3.87
CA ARG A 85 -17.96 -4.10 4.79
C ARG A 85 -17.78 -5.60 5.01
N SER A 86 -17.07 -6.29 4.12
CA SER A 86 -16.71 -7.71 4.27
C SER A 86 -15.42 -7.93 5.06
N CYS A 87 -14.76 -6.85 5.51
CA CYS A 87 -13.50 -6.90 6.23
C CYS A 87 -13.69 -6.76 7.74
N VAL A 88 -12.78 -7.35 8.52
CA VAL A 88 -12.71 -7.16 9.99
C VAL A 88 -11.95 -5.89 10.37
N GLY A 89 -11.25 -5.30 9.42
CA GLY A 89 -10.55 -4.02 9.52
C GLY A 89 -9.90 -3.69 8.18
N PRO A 90 -9.21 -2.54 8.06
CA PRO A 90 -8.48 -2.17 6.85
C PRO A 90 -7.62 -3.32 6.30
N ALA A 91 -7.79 -3.65 5.01
CA ALA A 91 -7.02 -4.66 4.27
C ALA A 91 -7.09 -6.13 4.74
N VAL A 92 -7.97 -6.47 5.70
CA VAL A 92 -8.12 -7.84 6.18
C VAL A 92 -9.58 -8.29 6.08
N LYS A 93 -9.84 -9.25 5.18
CA LYS A 93 -11.16 -9.85 5.02
C LYS A 93 -11.59 -10.58 6.29
N ALA A 94 -12.89 -10.57 6.55
CA ALA A 94 -13.45 -11.44 7.57
C ALA A 94 -13.26 -12.90 7.12
N SER A 95 -12.29 -13.59 7.71
CA SER A 95 -12.22 -15.05 7.59
C SER A 95 -13.41 -15.62 8.33
N ALA A 96 -14.23 -16.45 7.69
CA ALA A 96 -15.18 -17.25 8.44
C ALA A 96 -14.39 -18.28 9.26
N GLU A 97 -14.44 -18.17 10.59
CA GLU A 97 -13.86 -19.16 11.50
C GLU A 97 -14.28 -20.57 11.07
N GLY A 98 -13.32 -21.51 11.00
CA GLY A 98 -13.58 -22.88 10.58
C GLY A 98 -13.67 -23.11 9.07
N THR A 99 -13.39 -22.11 8.22
CA THR A 99 -13.25 -22.31 6.77
C THR A 99 -11.87 -22.83 6.37
N ALA A 100 -11.80 -23.45 5.19
CA ALA A 100 -10.57 -23.99 4.62
C ALA A 100 -9.47 -22.93 4.41
N GLU A 101 -9.80 -21.63 4.32
CA GLU A 101 -8.84 -20.55 4.10
C GLU A 101 -8.00 -20.26 5.36
N GLY A 102 -8.64 -20.24 6.54
CA GLY A 102 -7.93 -20.03 7.81
C GLY A 102 -7.02 -21.19 8.23
N THR A 103 -7.34 -22.42 7.80
CA THR A 103 -6.49 -23.61 8.03
C THR A 103 -5.43 -23.82 6.95
N ALA A 104 -5.59 -23.17 5.78
CA ALA A 104 -4.67 -23.33 4.66
C ALA A 104 -3.34 -22.62 4.88
N VAL A 105 -3.29 -21.47 5.58
CA VAL A 105 -2.03 -20.72 5.77
C VAL A 105 -0.98 -21.57 6.49
N GLY A 106 -1.31 -22.12 7.67
CA GLY A 106 -0.38 -22.96 8.42
C GLY A 106 0.04 -24.22 7.64
N SER A 107 -0.92 -24.89 7.01
CA SER A 107 -0.66 -26.07 6.18
C SER A 107 0.23 -25.77 4.96
N ALA A 108 0.05 -24.60 4.35
CA ALA A 108 0.87 -24.14 3.24
C ALA A 108 2.29 -23.81 3.71
N VAL A 109 2.45 -23.12 4.84
CA VAL A 109 3.76 -22.84 5.45
C VAL A 109 4.49 -24.15 5.73
N ASP A 110 3.84 -25.14 6.35
CA ASP A 110 4.43 -26.46 6.61
C ASP A 110 4.89 -27.16 5.33
N ALA A 111 4.09 -27.11 4.26
CA ALA A 111 4.44 -27.69 2.97
C ALA A 111 5.65 -26.98 2.33
N LEU A 112 5.68 -25.66 2.37
CA LEU A 112 6.77 -24.84 1.84
C LEU A 112 8.08 -25.04 2.63
N ARG A 113 8.00 -25.14 3.95
CA ARG A 113 9.16 -25.45 4.80
C ARG A 113 9.74 -26.83 4.48
N LYS A 114 8.90 -27.84 4.27
CA LYS A 114 9.35 -29.18 3.81
C LYS A 114 10.02 -29.14 2.45
N ALA A 115 9.56 -28.28 1.54
CA ALA A 115 10.17 -28.06 0.23
C ALA A 115 11.46 -27.22 0.27
N GLY A 116 11.82 -26.65 1.43
CA GLY A 116 13.06 -25.90 1.62
C GLY A 116 13.12 -24.56 0.88
N VAL A 117 11.97 -23.92 0.63
CA VAL A 117 11.91 -22.58 0.01
C VAL A 117 11.84 -21.47 1.07
N GLU A 118 12.32 -20.29 0.72
CA GLU A 118 12.07 -19.06 1.48
C GLU A 118 10.57 -18.71 1.39
N ILE A 119 9.98 -18.22 2.48
CA ILE A 119 8.55 -17.95 2.58
C ILE A 119 8.37 -16.50 3.01
N TRP A 120 7.69 -15.69 2.20
CA TRP A 120 7.27 -14.36 2.60
C TRP A 120 5.75 -14.29 2.73
N MET A 121 5.26 -13.64 3.77
CA MET A 121 3.84 -13.37 3.95
C MET A 121 3.50 -12.02 3.30
N CYS A 122 2.49 -12.00 2.44
CA CYS A 122 1.98 -10.81 1.78
C CYS A 122 0.80 -10.24 2.56
N GLY A 123 0.97 -9.02 3.08
CA GLY A 123 -0.04 -8.30 3.85
C GLY A 123 -0.51 -7.04 3.12
N GLY A 124 -1.82 -6.78 3.12
CA GLY A 124 -2.38 -5.55 2.56
C GLY A 124 -2.17 -4.33 3.47
N CYS A 125 -2.37 -3.13 2.91
CA CYS A 125 -2.14 -1.87 3.61
C CYS A 125 -3.25 -0.85 3.28
N TYR A 126 -2.91 0.43 3.10
CA TYR A 126 -3.89 1.52 3.06
C TYR A 126 -4.91 1.45 1.92
N THR A 127 -4.55 0.91 0.75
CA THR A 127 -5.40 0.94 -0.44
C THR A 127 -5.91 -0.45 -0.79
N GLU A 128 -7.18 -0.54 -1.14
CA GLU A 128 -7.74 -1.71 -1.84
C GLU A 128 -7.40 -1.57 -3.34
N ARG A 129 -8.38 -1.35 -4.22
CA ARG A 129 -8.11 -0.95 -5.61
C ARG A 129 -8.03 0.56 -5.77
N ARG A 130 -9.04 1.27 -5.28
CA ARG A 130 -9.24 2.73 -5.36
C ARG A 130 -9.67 3.34 -4.03
N LEU A 131 -10.44 2.59 -3.24
CA LEU A 131 -10.75 2.92 -1.86
C LEU A 131 -9.46 2.88 -1.04
N MET A 132 -9.24 3.92 -0.24
CA MET A 132 -8.05 4.04 0.60
C MET A 132 -8.43 4.57 1.98
N TYR A 133 -7.91 3.90 3.01
CA TYR A 133 -7.97 4.35 4.40
C TYR A 133 -6.90 5.42 4.66
N CYS A 134 -7.23 6.42 5.47
CA CYS A 134 -6.35 7.55 5.72
C CYS A 134 -5.05 7.13 6.41
N PRO A 135 -3.87 7.34 5.79
CA PRO A 135 -2.58 6.95 6.38
C PRO A 135 -2.17 7.86 7.55
N SER A 136 -2.82 9.01 7.73
CA SER A 136 -2.62 9.85 8.92
C SER A 136 -3.51 9.46 10.09
N ASN A 137 -4.48 8.55 9.93
CA ASN A 137 -5.37 8.15 11.01
C ASN A 137 -4.64 7.20 11.98
N PRO A 138 -4.45 7.56 13.26
CA PRO A 138 -3.73 6.72 14.22
C PRO A 138 -4.35 5.33 14.40
N ALA A 139 -5.68 5.22 14.43
CA ALA A 139 -6.35 3.94 14.62
C ALA A 139 -6.12 2.97 13.45
N VAL A 140 -6.06 3.48 12.22
CA VAL A 140 -5.70 2.68 11.03
C VAL A 140 -4.26 2.18 11.15
N ASN A 141 -3.33 3.02 11.59
CA ASN A 141 -1.92 2.63 11.74
C ASN A 141 -1.71 1.65 12.89
N ASP A 142 -2.40 1.80 14.02
CA ASP A 142 -2.32 0.89 15.16
C ASP A 142 -2.85 -0.50 14.82
N TRP A 143 -3.91 -0.57 14.00
CA TRP A 143 -4.42 -1.81 13.43
C TRP A 143 -3.43 -2.47 12.48
N LEU A 144 -2.94 -1.74 11.47
CA LEU A 144 -2.02 -2.30 10.47
C LEU A 144 -0.72 -2.78 11.12
N GLU A 145 -0.17 -2.04 12.08
CA GLU A 145 0.99 -2.47 12.86
C GLU A 145 0.73 -3.82 13.54
N ALA A 146 -0.40 -3.96 14.23
CA ALA A 146 -0.75 -5.19 14.94
C ALA A 146 -0.97 -6.38 13.99
N VAL A 147 -1.62 -6.16 12.86
CA VAL A 147 -1.79 -7.18 11.81
C VAL A 147 -0.44 -7.61 11.24
N HIS A 148 0.44 -6.67 10.91
CA HIS A 148 1.76 -7.00 10.38
C HIS A 148 2.62 -7.75 11.39
N VAL A 149 2.66 -7.30 12.66
CA VAL A 149 3.36 -8.02 13.73
C VAL A 149 2.82 -9.43 13.90
N HIS A 150 1.49 -9.61 13.92
CA HIS A 150 0.89 -10.93 14.00
C HIS A 150 1.27 -11.80 12.79
N SER A 151 1.16 -11.27 11.57
CA SER A 151 1.49 -12.01 10.34
C SER A 151 2.95 -12.50 10.29
N ALA A 152 3.88 -11.75 10.89
CA ALA A 152 5.30 -12.11 10.98
C ALA A 152 5.63 -13.09 12.10
N THR A 153 4.78 -13.21 13.14
CA THR A 153 5.10 -13.97 14.36
C THR A 153 4.24 -15.21 14.54
N ALA A 154 3.09 -15.27 13.87
CA ALA A 154 2.16 -16.40 13.97
C ALA A 154 2.60 -17.62 13.16
N TYR A 155 3.47 -17.42 12.16
CA TYR A 155 3.93 -18.44 11.25
C TYR A 155 5.44 -18.40 11.10
N ASP A 156 6.04 -19.55 10.82
CA ASP A 156 7.45 -19.65 10.46
C ASP A 156 7.65 -19.15 9.02
N VAL A 157 7.85 -17.83 8.89
CA VAL A 157 8.12 -17.13 7.63
C VAL A 157 9.42 -16.33 7.73
N ASP A 158 10.02 -16.03 6.59
CA ASP A 158 11.32 -15.33 6.50
C ASP A 158 11.17 -13.83 6.21
N GLY A 159 9.99 -13.40 5.76
CA GLY A 159 9.76 -12.00 5.42
C GLY A 159 8.30 -11.59 5.33
N LEU A 160 8.08 -10.28 5.39
CA LEU A 160 6.82 -9.63 5.06
C LEU A 160 6.97 -8.79 3.78
N ASP A 161 6.08 -9.03 2.82
CA ASP A 161 5.92 -8.24 1.61
C ASP A 161 4.62 -7.43 1.68
N ILE A 162 4.72 -6.15 2.00
CA ILE A 162 3.55 -5.30 2.15
C ILE A 162 3.05 -4.82 0.78
N THR A 163 1.82 -5.17 0.45
CA THR A 163 1.17 -4.72 -0.78
C THR A 163 0.24 -3.54 -0.52
N HIS A 164 0.06 -2.70 -1.53
CA HIS A 164 -0.89 -1.59 -1.52
C HIS A 164 -0.59 -0.52 -0.44
N ALA A 165 0.68 -0.40 -0.06
CA ALA A 165 1.20 0.70 0.75
C ALA A 165 1.42 1.94 -0.12
N ARG A 166 0.32 2.46 -0.66
CA ARG A 166 0.33 3.54 -1.65
C ARG A 166 -0.99 4.28 -1.65
N TYR A 167 -1.04 5.45 -2.26
CA TYR A 167 -2.29 6.12 -2.63
C TYR A 167 -2.94 5.48 -3.86
N PRO A 168 -4.22 5.80 -4.17
CA PRO A 168 -4.88 5.30 -5.37
C PRO A 168 -4.09 5.65 -6.63
N MET A 169 -4.16 4.75 -7.63
CA MET A 169 -3.34 4.83 -8.85
C MET A 169 -3.55 6.15 -9.60
N GLY A 170 -2.52 6.63 -10.30
CA GLY A 170 -2.58 7.89 -11.06
C GLY A 170 -3.63 7.92 -12.18
N SER A 171 -4.09 6.76 -12.65
CA SER A 171 -5.25 6.64 -13.55
C SER A 171 -6.57 7.06 -12.90
N PHE A 172 -6.58 7.36 -11.60
CA PHE A 172 -7.71 7.86 -10.85
C PHE A 172 -7.41 9.26 -10.31
N PRO A 173 -7.73 10.34 -11.07
CA PRO A 173 -7.29 11.70 -10.73
C PRO A 173 -7.75 12.20 -9.36
N ARG A 174 -8.92 11.78 -8.85
CA ARG A 174 -9.36 12.16 -7.50
C ARG A 174 -8.38 11.69 -6.42
N GLY A 175 -7.75 10.52 -6.60
CA GLY A 175 -6.76 10.00 -5.65
C GLY A 175 -5.46 10.81 -5.58
N LEU A 176 -5.10 11.54 -6.65
CA LEU A 176 -3.89 12.37 -6.70
C LEU A 176 -3.98 13.59 -5.76
N PHE A 177 -5.20 14.05 -5.48
CA PHE A 177 -5.48 15.24 -4.70
C PHE A 177 -6.13 14.93 -3.34
N SER A 178 -5.89 13.72 -2.84
CA SER A 178 -6.24 13.29 -1.48
C SER A 178 -4.99 12.92 -0.66
N CYS A 179 -4.97 13.10 0.66
CA CYS A 179 -6.07 13.37 1.58
C CYS A 179 -5.96 14.73 2.29
N THR A 180 -7.09 15.42 2.53
CA THR A 180 -7.15 16.73 3.21
C THR A 180 -7.87 16.74 4.55
N CYS A 181 -8.08 15.58 5.17
CA CYS A 181 -8.76 15.51 6.47
C CYS A 181 -7.91 16.08 7.61
N ASP A 182 -8.52 16.27 8.79
CA ASP A 182 -7.85 16.87 9.96
C ASP A 182 -6.67 16.04 10.48
N HIS A 183 -6.70 14.71 10.31
CA HIS A 183 -5.54 13.87 10.57
C HIS A 183 -4.37 14.24 9.66
N CYS A 184 -4.61 14.44 8.36
CA CYS A 184 -3.57 14.84 7.42
C CYS A 184 -3.07 16.26 7.69
N ARG A 185 -3.95 17.19 8.09
CA ARG A 185 -3.55 18.54 8.53
C ARG A 185 -2.60 18.49 9.73
N THR A 186 -2.98 17.72 10.75
CA THR A 186 -2.17 17.52 11.95
C THR A 186 -0.81 16.92 11.58
N ARG A 187 -0.82 15.86 10.76
CA ARG A 187 0.40 15.14 10.39
C ARG A 187 1.32 15.92 9.46
N ALA A 188 0.76 16.73 8.56
CA ALA A 188 1.53 17.66 7.73
C ALA A 188 2.34 18.62 8.60
N ARG A 189 1.69 19.25 9.58
CA ARG A 189 2.36 20.17 10.52
C ARG A 189 3.49 19.48 11.30
N GLU A 190 3.27 18.25 11.78
CA GLU A 190 4.29 17.47 12.49
C GLU A 190 5.50 17.12 11.61
N LEU A 191 5.28 16.94 10.31
CA LEU A 191 6.33 16.68 9.32
C LEU A 191 6.93 17.98 8.73
N GLY A 192 6.49 19.15 9.17
CA GLY A 192 7.01 20.45 8.73
C GLY A 192 6.38 20.98 7.44
N TYR A 193 5.24 20.45 7.04
CA TYR A 193 4.48 20.88 5.86
C TYR A 193 3.30 21.80 6.25
N ASP A 194 2.94 22.72 5.35
CA ASP A 194 1.76 23.58 5.47
C ASP A 194 0.63 23.05 4.58
N MET A 195 -0.37 22.41 5.20
CA MET A 195 -1.50 21.83 4.48
C MET A 195 -2.35 22.87 3.74
N ASP A 196 -2.53 24.06 4.32
CA ASP A 196 -3.36 25.10 3.69
C ASP A 196 -2.66 25.68 2.46
N GLU A 197 -1.35 25.91 2.53
CA GLU A 197 -0.60 26.34 1.35
C GLU A 197 -0.54 25.25 0.27
N MET A 198 -0.37 23.98 0.64
CA MET A 198 -0.43 22.88 -0.33
C MET A 198 -1.79 22.83 -1.04
N ILE A 199 -2.91 22.95 -0.31
CA ILE A 199 -4.26 22.98 -0.89
C ILE A 199 -4.44 24.21 -1.80
N ALA A 200 -4.02 25.40 -1.34
CA ALA A 200 -4.11 26.63 -2.12
C ALA A 200 -3.31 26.53 -3.44
N ALA A 201 -2.11 25.96 -3.38
CA ALA A 201 -1.26 25.71 -4.54
C ALA A 201 -1.92 24.76 -5.55
N LEU A 202 -2.48 23.63 -5.08
CA LEU A 202 -3.20 22.68 -5.93
C LEU A 202 -4.43 23.32 -6.60
N MET A 203 -5.21 24.09 -5.85
CA MET A 203 -6.40 24.77 -6.37
C MET A 203 -6.02 25.84 -7.40
N SER A 204 -4.94 26.58 -7.16
CA SER A 204 -4.42 27.57 -8.12
C SER A 204 -3.92 26.90 -9.40
N ALA A 205 -3.18 25.80 -9.30
CA ALA A 205 -2.70 25.03 -10.44
C ALA A 205 -3.86 24.45 -11.26
N ARG A 206 -4.88 23.92 -10.59
CA ARG A 206 -6.10 23.42 -11.23
C ARG A 206 -6.82 24.52 -12.00
N GLU A 207 -7.00 25.69 -11.39
CA GLU A 207 -7.70 26.79 -12.06
C GLU A 207 -6.95 27.24 -13.31
N ARG A 208 -5.62 27.39 -13.24
CA ARG A 208 -4.80 27.73 -14.41
C ARG A 208 -4.87 26.67 -15.50
N LEU A 209 -4.81 25.39 -15.13
CA LEU A 209 -4.94 24.29 -16.09
C LEU A 209 -6.28 24.33 -16.83
N ARG A 210 -7.38 24.74 -16.17
CA ARG A 210 -8.69 24.89 -16.82
C ARG A 210 -8.73 26.00 -17.87
N GLN A 211 -7.84 26.98 -17.78
CA GLN A 211 -7.75 28.09 -18.73
C GLN A 211 -6.83 27.78 -19.92
N ILE A 212 -6.09 26.67 -19.90
CA ILE A 212 -5.21 26.26 -20.99
C ILE A 212 -6.00 25.50 -22.06
N ASP A 213 -5.84 25.90 -23.33
CA ASP A 213 -6.30 25.10 -24.47
C ASP A 213 -5.45 23.82 -24.58
N GLY A 214 -6.08 22.68 -24.32
CA GLY A 214 -5.42 21.37 -24.39
C GLY A 214 -4.81 21.05 -25.77
N LYS A 215 -5.36 21.57 -26.87
CA LYS A 215 -4.77 21.39 -28.21
C LYS A 215 -3.49 22.18 -28.36
N LEU A 216 -3.45 23.39 -27.83
CA LEU A 216 -2.25 24.23 -27.83
C LEU A 216 -1.16 23.60 -26.95
N LEU A 217 -1.53 23.11 -25.77
CA LEU A 217 -0.61 22.42 -24.88
C LEU A 217 -0.03 21.16 -25.53
N SER A 218 -0.86 20.34 -26.17
CA SER A 218 -0.39 19.15 -26.91
C SER A 218 0.65 19.52 -27.98
N ARG A 219 0.37 20.55 -28.79
CA ARG A 219 1.31 21.03 -29.82
C ARG A 219 2.60 21.55 -29.20
N ALA A 220 2.52 22.24 -28.07
CA ALA A 220 3.70 22.72 -27.37
C ALA A 220 4.56 21.54 -26.87
N CYS A 221 3.93 20.49 -26.32
CA CYS A 221 4.61 19.26 -25.95
C CYS A 221 5.28 18.57 -27.16
N ASP A 222 4.60 18.52 -28.32
CA ASP A 222 5.17 17.97 -29.56
C ASP A 222 6.39 18.75 -30.05
N LEU A 223 6.45 20.05 -29.73
CA LEU A 223 7.59 20.93 -30.03
C LEU A 223 8.71 20.85 -28.98
N GLY A 224 8.60 19.95 -28.01
CA GLY A 224 9.63 19.69 -26.99
C GLY A 224 9.43 20.42 -25.67
N MET A 225 8.25 20.98 -25.41
CA MET A 225 7.90 21.54 -24.11
C MET A 225 7.98 20.45 -23.03
N GLY A 226 8.88 20.63 -22.06
CA GLY A 226 9.11 19.71 -20.96
C GLY A 226 8.31 20.05 -19.72
N PHE A 227 8.46 19.23 -18.68
CA PHE A 227 7.78 19.46 -17.40
C PHE A 227 8.07 20.83 -16.78
N LEU A 228 9.32 21.33 -16.87
CA LEU A 228 9.69 22.62 -16.30
C LEU A 228 9.03 23.80 -17.03
N ASP A 229 8.84 23.69 -18.35
CA ASP A 229 8.12 24.69 -19.13
C ASP A 229 6.63 24.70 -18.76
N VAL A 230 6.03 23.51 -18.60
CA VAL A 230 4.65 23.37 -18.11
C VAL A 230 4.52 23.93 -16.69
N ALA A 231 5.51 23.68 -15.82
CA ALA A 231 5.51 24.20 -14.46
C ALA A 231 5.56 25.73 -14.42
N GLN A 232 6.35 26.35 -15.30
CA GLN A 232 6.41 27.81 -15.45
C GLN A 232 5.11 28.37 -16.06
N ALA A 233 4.57 27.74 -17.11
CA ALA A 233 3.33 28.16 -17.74
C ALA A 233 2.13 28.10 -16.77
N LEU A 234 2.11 27.09 -15.89
CA LEU A 234 1.14 26.94 -14.82
C LEU A 234 1.49 27.74 -13.56
N ASP A 235 2.65 28.41 -13.50
CA ASP A 235 3.19 29.08 -12.30
C ASP A 235 3.00 28.21 -11.05
N LEU A 236 3.47 26.95 -11.16
CA LEU A 236 3.30 25.98 -10.09
C LEU A 236 4.01 26.47 -8.83
N ARG A 237 3.22 26.73 -7.79
CA ARG A 237 3.71 27.08 -6.46
C ARG A 237 4.38 25.85 -5.82
N SER A 238 5.34 26.10 -4.92
CA SER A 238 6.07 25.03 -4.21
C SER A 238 5.15 24.05 -3.48
N GLY A 239 4.00 24.53 -3.00
CA GLY A 239 2.97 23.71 -2.35
C GLY A 239 2.51 22.50 -3.18
N VAL A 240 2.61 22.55 -4.51
CA VAL A 240 2.30 21.38 -5.38
C VAL A 240 3.34 20.27 -5.19
N LEU A 241 4.63 20.62 -5.12
CA LEU A 241 5.68 19.64 -4.87
C LEU A 241 5.66 19.15 -3.43
N ASP A 242 5.43 20.07 -2.50
CA ASP A 242 5.30 19.75 -1.07
C ASP A 242 4.16 18.76 -0.82
N TRP A 243 3.06 18.85 -1.57
CA TRP A 243 1.97 17.88 -1.52
C TRP A 243 2.41 16.44 -1.80
N TYR A 244 3.18 16.21 -2.87
CA TYR A 244 3.65 14.88 -3.21
C TYR A 244 4.73 14.40 -2.23
N ARG A 245 5.59 15.30 -1.76
CA ARG A 245 6.61 14.99 -0.74
C ARG A 245 5.99 14.61 0.60
N PHE A 246 5.01 15.39 1.09
CA PHE A 246 4.26 15.07 2.30
C PHE A 246 3.66 13.67 2.25
N ARG A 247 3.01 13.32 1.14
CA ARG A 247 2.40 12.00 0.93
C ARG A 247 3.46 10.89 0.95
N ALA A 248 4.62 11.11 0.33
CA ALA A 248 5.71 10.16 0.33
C ALA A 248 6.37 9.99 1.70
N ASP A 249 6.65 11.10 2.40
CA ASP A 249 7.22 11.09 3.75
C ASP A 249 6.28 10.45 4.76
N LEU A 250 4.98 10.70 4.64
CA LEU A 250 3.96 10.09 5.49
C LEU A 250 3.97 8.56 5.36
N LEU A 251 3.90 8.03 4.13
CA LEU A 251 3.94 6.58 3.92
C LEU A 251 5.30 6.00 4.35
N THR A 252 6.40 6.68 4.05
CA THR A 252 7.75 6.27 4.49
C THR A 252 7.83 6.14 6.01
N GLU A 253 7.31 7.12 6.77
CA GLU A 253 7.38 7.10 8.22
C GLU A 253 6.50 6.00 8.83
N ASN A 254 5.31 5.78 8.27
CA ASN A 254 4.44 4.69 8.74
C ASN A 254 5.02 3.31 8.41
N LEU A 255 5.56 3.11 7.21
CA LEU A 255 6.22 1.85 6.85
C LEU A 255 7.48 1.61 7.70
N ARG A 256 8.22 2.66 8.03
CA ARG A 256 9.33 2.60 8.99
C ARG A 256 8.85 2.18 10.38
N ARG A 257 7.71 2.72 10.84
CA ARG A 257 7.06 2.32 12.09
C ARG A 257 6.71 0.83 12.07
N PHE A 258 6.07 0.34 11.02
CA PHE A 258 5.68 -1.08 10.89
C PHE A 258 6.88 -2.01 10.81
N SER A 259 7.89 -1.66 9.99
CA SER A 259 9.14 -2.41 9.86
C SER A 259 9.83 -2.60 11.21
N ARG A 260 9.95 -1.53 12.02
CA ARG A 260 10.52 -1.62 13.37
C ARG A 260 9.70 -2.50 14.29
N ALA A 261 8.37 -2.36 14.29
CA ALA A 261 7.51 -3.16 15.14
C ALA A 261 7.64 -4.66 14.81
N VAL A 262 7.67 -4.99 13.52
CA VAL A 262 7.87 -6.36 13.02
C VAL A 262 9.24 -6.89 13.42
N LYS A 263 10.34 -6.17 13.14
CA LYS A 263 11.70 -6.61 13.50
C LYS A 263 11.89 -6.73 15.01
N SER A 264 11.30 -5.83 15.79
CA SER A 264 11.33 -5.92 17.25
C SER A 264 10.60 -7.15 17.80
N ALA A 265 9.57 -7.65 17.10
CA ALA A 265 8.76 -8.79 17.54
C ALA A 265 9.26 -10.13 16.99
N ALA A 266 9.68 -10.16 15.72
CA ALA A 266 10.08 -11.36 14.99
C ALA A 266 11.61 -11.55 14.87
N GLY A 267 12.39 -10.53 15.26
CA GLY A 267 13.86 -10.52 15.16
C GLY A 267 14.38 -9.72 13.96
N GLU A 268 15.62 -9.24 14.05
CA GLU A 268 16.26 -8.37 13.05
C GLU A 268 16.48 -9.05 11.68
N GLU A 269 16.54 -10.38 11.66
CA GLU A 269 16.69 -11.18 10.44
C GLU A 269 15.39 -11.26 9.62
N MET A 270 14.24 -10.92 10.22
CA MET A 270 12.96 -10.88 9.51
C MET A 270 13.02 -9.81 8.41
N LEU A 271 12.84 -10.23 7.17
CA LEU A 271 12.84 -9.32 6.03
C LEU A 271 11.56 -8.51 6.00
N PHE A 272 11.67 -7.22 5.70
CA PHE A 272 10.51 -6.35 5.51
C PHE A 272 10.65 -5.60 4.18
N GLY A 273 9.59 -5.57 3.38
CA GLY A 273 9.59 -4.85 2.12
C GLY A 273 8.18 -4.48 1.69
N ALA A 274 8.07 -3.81 0.56
CA ALA A 274 6.78 -3.44 0.00
C ALA A 274 6.78 -3.43 -1.53
N ASP A 275 5.58 -3.45 -2.10
CA ASP A 275 5.37 -3.25 -3.53
C ASP A 275 5.74 -1.83 -3.96
N ILE A 276 6.46 -1.72 -5.09
CA ILE A 276 6.86 -0.41 -5.64
C ILE A 276 6.32 -0.22 -7.05
N HIS A 277 5.85 1.00 -7.30
CA HIS A 277 5.56 1.48 -8.65
C HIS A 277 6.85 1.84 -9.39
N PRO A 278 6.82 1.93 -10.74
CA PRO A 278 7.94 2.46 -11.50
C PRO A 278 8.36 3.85 -10.97
N ALA A 279 9.68 4.12 -10.95
CA ALA A 279 10.22 5.35 -10.38
C ALA A 279 9.63 6.64 -11.00
N SER A 280 9.23 6.60 -12.27
CA SER A 280 8.58 7.73 -12.95
C SER A 280 7.17 8.04 -12.43
N LEU A 281 6.54 7.10 -11.72
CA LEU A 281 5.17 7.21 -11.19
C LEU A 281 5.11 7.15 -9.66
N SER A 282 6.21 6.81 -8.98
CA SER A 282 6.22 6.51 -7.55
C SER A 282 5.70 7.67 -6.69
N LEU A 283 6.10 8.91 -6.98
CA LEU A 283 5.67 10.08 -6.20
C LEU A 283 4.15 10.33 -6.27
N PHE A 284 3.50 10.00 -7.39
CA PHE A 284 2.05 10.17 -7.53
C PHE A 284 1.25 9.25 -6.62
N VAL A 285 1.85 8.11 -6.25
CA VAL A 285 1.27 7.12 -5.35
C VAL A 285 1.85 7.20 -3.94
N GLY A 286 2.62 8.25 -3.62
CA GLY A 286 3.23 8.47 -2.30
C GLY A 286 4.42 7.58 -2.00
N GLN A 287 5.18 7.18 -3.02
CA GLN A 287 6.40 6.39 -2.87
C GLN A 287 7.63 7.20 -3.31
N ASP A 288 8.65 7.24 -2.47
CA ASP A 288 9.96 7.81 -2.79
C ASP A 288 11.04 6.72 -2.75
N HIS A 289 11.61 6.43 -3.91
CA HIS A 289 12.63 5.40 -4.04
C HIS A 289 13.94 5.79 -3.32
N ALA A 290 14.20 7.08 -3.15
CA ALA A 290 15.39 7.56 -2.46
C ALA A 290 15.36 7.22 -0.96
N THR A 291 14.18 7.09 -0.36
CA THR A 291 13.98 6.82 1.07
C THR A 291 13.61 5.38 1.38
N PHE A 292 13.44 4.53 0.37
CA PHE A 292 12.97 3.15 0.52
C PHE A 292 13.84 2.31 1.47
N HIS A 293 15.16 2.50 1.40
CA HIS A 293 16.15 1.86 2.28
C HIS A 293 15.96 2.18 3.77
N LYS A 294 15.17 3.21 4.13
CA LYS A 294 14.92 3.59 5.53
C LYS A 294 14.01 2.61 6.26
N PHE A 295 13.28 1.76 5.54
CA PHE A 295 12.34 0.80 6.15
C PHE A 295 12.37 -0.60 5.52
N ALA A 296 12.84 -0.73 4.28
CA ALA A 296 12.76 -1.98 3.53
C ALA A 296 14.14 -2.61 3.28
N ASP A 297 14.20 -3.94 3.43
CA ASP A 297 15.32 -4.79 3.06
C ASP A 297 15.27 -5.20 1.57
N PHE A 298 14.08 -5.16 0.97
CA PHE A 298 13.84 -5.46 -0.44
C PHE A 298 12.69 -4.60 -1.00
N ALA A 299 12.61 -4.51 -2.34
CA ALA A 299 11.48 -3.93 -3.03
C ALA A 299 10.84 -4.95 -3.98
N SER A 300 9.51 -4.99 -4.04
CA SER A 300 8.77 -5.84 -4.98
C SER A 300 8.21 -5.00 -6.14
N PRO A 301 8.92 -4.89 -7.28
CA PRO A 301 8.49 -4.04 -8.37
C PRO A 301 7.25 -4.58 -9.08
N LEU A 302 6.22 -3.75 -9.19
CA LEU A 302 5.05 -4.03 -10.00
C LEU A 302 5.39 -3.85 -11.50
N ALA A 303 5.92 -4.90 -12.12
CA ALA A 303 6.30 -4.89 -13.54
C ALA A 303 5.12 -4.98 -14.52
N GLY A 304 3.89 -5.14 -14.01
CA GLY A 304 2.68 -5.28 -14.83
C GLY A 304 1.81 -4.03 -14.82
N VAL A 305 2.10 -3.05 -15.67
CA VAL A 305 1.13 -2.02 -16.04
C VAL A 305 0.43 -2.48 -17.31
N SER A 306 -0.65 -3.24 -17.16
CA SER A 306 -1.62 -3.41 -18.25
C SER A 306 -2.36 -2.10 -18.45
N ALA A 307 -1.75 -1.16 -19.17
CA ALA A 307 -2.45 -0.04 -19.77
C ALA A 307 -3.20 -0.57 -21.00
N THR A 308 -4.36 -1.19 -20.78
CA THR A 308 -5.37 -1.21 -21.85
C THR A 308 -5.96 0.19 -21.89
N ALA A 309 -5.52 0.97 -22.89
CA ALA A 309 -6.16 2.20 -23.32
C ALA A 309 -7.56 1.92 -23.89
#